data_AF-A0A1Q5S1R6-F1
#
_entry.id   AF-A0A1Q5S1R6-F1
#
_cell.length_a   1.000
_cell.length_b   1.000
_cell.length_c   1.000
_cell.angle_alpha   90.00
_cell.angle_beta   90.00
_cell.angle_gamma   90.00
#
_symmetry.space_group_name_H-M   'P 1'
#
loop_
_entity.id
_entity.type
_entity.pdbx_description
1 polymer ?
#
loop_
_entity_poly.entity_id
_entity_poly.type
_entity_poly.pdbx_seq_one_letter_code
_entity_poly.pdbx_strand_id
1 'polypeptide(L)'
;MNEIQKLTSTLSDTVAAEVQKVSAKCDALDAELKQLKADAAKRKDGGDDGSPTGYIGDPAAVRVAADSVSRTEYQVLQDQVRDMRNRMPVPQTLATRNAFADLQAKADVAYTALGERASPPMVSESILDYQVRLHRGLQQHSKKWRKTELAAIARDSSTLNSVCDEIRADAVAYGLNPPDLKPFEHRMITETMPSGHVMKRFVGNGTIFKQLSRPVRHVQYIGTRYAQ
;
A
#
# COMPACT_ATOMS: atom_id res chain seq x y z
N MET A 1 -24.79 -36.75 30.25
CA MET A 1 -24.12 -36.24 31.47
C MET A 1 -22.72 -36.83 31.67
N ASN A 2 -22.50 -38.12 31.36
CA ASN A 2 -21.21 -38.80 31.60
C ASN A 2 -20.04 -38.39 30.66
N GLU A 3 -20.29 -37.93 29.43
CA GLU A 3 -19.22 -37.59 28.48
C GLU A 3 -18.59 -36.22 28.74
N ILE A 4 -19.38 -35.23 29.13
CA ILE A 4 -18.89 -33.90 29.49
C ILE A 4 -18.01 -33.98 30.75
N GLN A 5 -18.41 -34.79 31.74
CA GLN A 5 -17.61 -35.03 32.95
C GLN A 5 -16.26 -35.69 32.65
N LYS A 6 -16.23 -36.66 31.71
CA LYS A 6 -14.98 -37.28 31.25
C LYS A 6 -14.07 -36.26 30.56
N LEU A 7 -14.60 -35.44 29.66
CA LEU A 7 -13.83 -34.41 28.96
C LEU A 7 -13.26 -33.36 29.92
N THR A 8 -14.02 -32.95 30.93
CA THR A 8 -13.53 -32.01 31.96
C THR A 8 -12.43 -32.62 32.83
N SER A 9 -12.53 -33.91 33.18
CA SER A 9 -11.47 -34.58 33.94
C SER A 9 -10.18 -34.72 33.13
N THR A 10 -10.27 -35.12 31.86
CA THR A 10 -9.10 -35.26 31.00
C THR A 10 -8.39 -33.93 30.76
N LEU A 11 -9.16 -32.84 30.61
CA LEU A 11 -8.61 -31.50 30.43
C LEU A 11 -7.93 -30.99 31.71
N SER A 12 -8.55 -31.23 32.87
CA SER A 12 -7.95 -30.91 34.18
C SER A 12 -6.62 -31.63 34.38
N ASP A 13 -6.54 -32.91 34.04
CA ASP A 13 -5.33 -33.70 34.18
C ASP A 13 -4.21 -33.25 33.22
N THR A 14 -4.58 -32.85 32.00
CA THR A 14 -3.60 -32.30 31.04
C THR A 14 -3.07 -30.93 31.49
N VAL A 15 -3.95 -30.05 31.98
CA VAL A 15 -3.53 -28.74 32.49
C VAL A 15 -2.65 -28.89 33.72
N ALA A 16 -2.97 -29.79 34.65
CA ALA A 16 -2.13 -30.06 35.82
C ALA A 16 -0.74 -30.58 35.44
N ALA A 17 -0.66 -31.47 34.44
CA ALA A 17 0.61 -31.99 33.94
C ALA A 17 1.48 -30.91 33.29
N GLU A 18 0.88 -30.00 32.50
CA GLU A 18 1.63 -28.91 31.87
C GLU A 18 2.07 -27.84 32.88
N VAL A 19 1.25 -27.53 33.90
CA VAL A 19 1.64 -26.61 34.98
C VAL A 19 2.84 -27.15 35.76
N GLN A 20 2.90 -28.45 36.04
CA GLN A 20 4.05 -29.07 36.70
C GLN A 20 5.33 -29.03 35.84
N LYS A 21 5.21 -29.17 34.52
CA LYS A 21 6.36 -29.03 33.61
C LYS A 21 6.86 -27.58 33.57
N VAL A 22 5.96 -26.60 33.60
CA VAL A 22 6.32 -25.18 33.62
C VAL A 22 7.00 -24.81 34.94
N SER A 23 6.48 -25.26 36.08
CA SER A 23 7.10 -24.99 37.38
C SER A 23 8.52 -25.57 37.46
N ALA A 24 8.71 -26.81 36.99
CA ALA A 24 10.05 -27.42 36.96
C ALA A 24 11.05 -26.66 36.07
N LYS A 25 10.58 -26.08 34.96
CA LYS A 25 11.42 -25.23 34.09
C LYS A 25 11.75 -23.88 34.74
N CYS A 26 10.81 -23.29 35.47
CA CYS A 26 11.04 -22.06 36.22
C CYS A 26 12.08 -22.28 37.34
N ASP A 27 11.98 -23.38 38.08
CA ASP A 27 12.94 -23.73 39.13
C ASP A 27 14.36 -23.97 38.57
N ALA A 28 14.45 -24.61 37.40
CA ALA A 28 15.72 -24.81 36.70
C ALA A 28 16.36 -23.49 36.25
N LEU A 29 15.57 -22.57 35.68
CA LEU A 29 16.05 -21.25 35.27
C LEU A 29 16.50 -20.39 36.46
N ASP A 30 15.81 -20.48 37.60
CA ASP A 30 16.21 -19.80 38.83
C ASP A 30 17.52 -20.35 39.41
N ALA A 31 17.77 -21.66 39.24
CA ALA A 31 19.05 -22.27 39.62
C ALA A 31 20.20 -21.80 38.70
N GLU A 32 19.98 -21.76 37.38
CA GLU A 32 20.97 -21.24 36.42
C GLU A 32 21.29 -19.76 36.64
N LEU A 33 20.27 -18.93 36.94
CA LEU A 33 20.46 -17.52 37.28
C LEU A 33 21.29 -17.31 38.55
N LYS A 34 21.11 -18.16 39.56
CA LYS A 34 21.92 -18.12 40.79
C LYS A 34 23.37 -18.53 40.53
N GLN A 35 23.61 -19.54 39.70
CA GLN A 35 24.96 -19.96 39.31
C GLN A 35 25.68 -18.87 38.50
N LEU A 36 25.02 -18.28 37.50
CA LEU A 36 25.60 -17.20 36.70
C LEU A 36 25.94 -15.96 37.55
N LYS A 37 25.11 -15.63 38.55
CA LYS A 37 25.40 -14.53 39.48
C LYS A 37 26.56 -14.85 40.42
N ALA A 38 26.69 -16.11 40.88
CA ALA A 38 27.80 -16.54 41.72
C ALA A 38 29.14 -16.56 40.94
N ASP A 39 29.11 -17.00 39.68
CA ASP A 39 30.28 -16.99 38.80
C ASP A 39 30.70 -15.57 38.40
N ALA A 40 29.75 -14.66 38.24
CA ALA A 40 30.03 -13.24 38.00
C ALA A 40 30.64 -12.56 39.24
N ALA A 41 30.25 -12.95 40.45
CA ALA A 41 30.83 -12.40 41.68
C ALA A 41 32.29 -12.85 41.89
N LYS A 42 32.61 -14.12 41.63
CA LYS A 42 33.98 -14.64 41.75
C LYS A 42 34.99 -14.02 40.78
N ARG A 43 34.53 -13.41 39.68
CA ARG A 43 35.41 -12.75 38.69
C ARG A 43 35.78 -11.31 39.05
N LYS A 44 35.23 -10.72 40.11
CA LYS A 44 35.54 -9.34 40.52
C LYS A 44 36.62 -9.19 41.59
N ASP A 45 37.01 -10.29 42.27
CA ASP A 45 37.93 -10.23 43.42
C ASP A 45 39.39 -10.59 43.07
N GLY A 46 39.72 -10.78 41.79
CA GLY A 46 41.09 -11.04 41.32
C GLY A 46 41.63 -9.88 40.49
N GLY A 47 42.02 -8.78 41.14
CA GLY A 47 42.69 -7.66 40.49
C GLY A 47 43.85 -7.15 41.33
N ASP A 48 45.09 -7.38 40.86
CA ASP A 48 46.24 -6.58 41.25
C ASP A 48 47.29 -6.51 40.12
N ASP A 49 47.51 -5.25 39.72
CA ASP A 49 48.61 -4.51 39.09
C ASP A 49 49.58 -5.05 38.01
N GLY A 50 49.82 -4.19 37.01
CA GLY A 50 51.10 -4.09 36.26
C GLY A 50 51.16 -4.62 34.82
N SER A 51 50.96 -3.75 33.82
CA SER A 51 51.56 -3.94 32.47
C SER A 51 53.05 -3.49 32.52
N PRO A 52 53.97 -3.82 31.57
CA PRO A 52 53.73 -4.11 30.15
C PRO A 52 54.69 -5.16 29.52
N THR A 53 54.20 -6.07 28.66
CA THR A 53 54.88 -6.50 27.41
C THR A 53 54.19 -7.71 26.78
N GLY A 54 54.06 -7.67 25.45
CA GLY A 54 53.98 -8.88 24.62
C GLY A 54 52.57 -9.35 24.29
N TYR A 55 52.19 -9.13 23.03
CA TYR A 55 51.30 -9.97 22.22
C TYR A 55 50.80 -11.26 22.92
N ILE A 56 49.61 -11.22 23.49
CA ILE A 56 48.50 -12.18 23.41
C ILE A 56 47.32 -11.44 24.04
N GLY A 57 46.44 -10.88 23.21
CA GLY A 57 45.26 -10.16 23.71
C GLY A 57 44.32 -11.11 24.44
N ASP A 58 43.92 -10.74 25.65
CA ASP A 58 42.88 -11.44 26.41
C ASP A 58 41.63 -11.65 25.55
N PRO A 59 41.08 -12.88 25.48
CA PRO A 59 39.85 -13.14 24.73
C PRO A 59 38.66 -12.36 25.31
N ALA A 60 38.75 -11.86 26.54
CA ALA A 60 37.76 -10.97 27.14
C ALA A 60 37.85 -9.53 26.60
N ALA A 61 39.06 -9.00 26.41
CA ALA A 61 39.27 -7.65 25.88
C ALA A 61 38.91 -7.57 24.37
N VAL A 62 39.21 -8.64 23.62
CA VAL A 62 38.80 -8.75 22.20
C VAL A 62 37.28 -8.92 22.07
N ARG A 63 36.61 -9.57 23.03
CA ARG A 63 35.13 -9.69 23.06
C ARG A 63 34.44 -8.38 23.45
N VAL A 64 34.96 -7.65 24.44
CA VAL A 64 34.41 -6.34 24.83
C VAL A 64 34.59 -5.31 23.71
N ALA A 65 35.71 -5.35 22.97
CA ALA A 65 35.91 -4.50 21.79
C ALA A 65 35.02 -4.88 20.60
N ALA A 66 34.65 -6.16 20.46
CA ALA A 66 33.70 -6.62 19.44
C ALA A 66 32.25 -6.24 19.77
N ASP A 67 31.89 -6.14 21.06
CA ASP A 67 30.57 -5.73 21.53
C ASP A 67 30.44 -4.21 21.78
N SER A 68 31.55 -3.47 21.81
CA SER A 68 31.55 -2.00 21.95
C SER A 68 31.44 -1.30 20.59
N VAL A 69 30.37 -1.57 19.83
CA VAL A 69 30.04 -0.73 18.69
C VAL A 69 29.70 0.66 19.22
N SER A 70 30.42 1.68 18.79
CA SER A 70 30.13 3.05 19.22
C SER A 70 28.70 3.42 18.81
N ARG A 71 27.99 4.22 19.63
CA ARG A 71 26.58 4.59 19.34
C ARG A 71 26.43 5.19 17.94
N THR A 72 27.45 5.92 17.48
CA THR A 72 27.54 6.50 16.14
C THR A 72 27.70 5.44 15.05
N GLU A 73 28.58 4.45 15.23
CA GLU A 73 28.74 3.35 14.27
C GLU A 73 27.48 2.48 14.19
N TYR A 74 26.80 2.25 15.31
CA TYR A 74 25.54 1.52 15.33
C TYR A 74 24.43 2.27 14.57
N GLN A 75 24.36 3.60 14.71
CA GLN A 75 23.42 4.41 13.94
C GLN A 75 23.72 4.37 12.43
N VAL A 76 25.00 4.49 12.05
CA VAL A 76 25.42 4.37 10.65
C VAL A 76 25.08 2.98 10.10
N LEU A 77 25.32 1.91 10.88
CA LEU A 77 24.98 0.55 10.47
C LEU A 77 23.46 0.36 10.34
N GLN A 78 22.66 0.94 11.25
CA GLN A 78 21.20 0.93 11.13
C GLN A 78 20.72 1.66 9.87
N ASP A 79 21.29 2.83 9.57
CA ASP A 79 20.97 3.60 8.37
C ASP A 79 21.37 2.83 7.09
N GLN A 80 22.52 2.16 7.08
CA GLN A 80 22.97 1.30 5.99
C GLN A 80 22.07 0.07 5.81
N VAL A 81 21.69 -0.61 6.90
CA VAL A 81 20.76 -1.75 6.84
C VAL A 81 19.38 -1.30 6.37
N ARG A 82 18.91 -0.12 6.78
CA ARG A 82 17.66 0.47 6.28
C ARG A 82 17.76 0.74 4.78
N ASP A 83 18.83 1.38 4.32
CA ASP A 83 19.03 1.67 2.90
C ASP A 83 19.17 0.38 2.07
N MET A 84 19.89 -0.63 2.56
CA MET A 84 19.95 -1.94 1.92
C MET A 84 18.57 -2.59 1.83
N ARG A 85 17.78 -2.57 2.92
CA ARG A 85 16.41 -3.10 2.90
C ARG A 85 15.51 -2.37 1.91
N ASN A 86 15.70 -1.06 1.72
CA ASN A 86 14.94 -0.28 0.74
C ASN A 86 15.34 -0.61 -0.71
N ARG A 87 16.59 -1.03 -0.94
CA ARG A 87 17.11 -1.42 -2.27
C ARG A 87 16.86 -2.89 -2.60
N MET A 88 16.58 -3.73 -1.60
CA MET A 88 16.27 -5.13 -1.83
C MET A 88 14.89 -5.28 -2.50
N PRO A 89 14.78 -6.11 -3.55
CA PRO A 89 13.47 -6.42 -4.14
C PRO A 89 12.57 -7.05 -3.08
N VAL A 90 11.46 -6.39 -2.75
CA VAL A 90 10.48 -6.94 -1.81
C VAL A 90 9.88 -8.19 -2.45
N PRO A 91 9.93 -9.37 -1.78
CA PRO A 91 9.32 -10.57 -2.31
C PRO A 91 7.81 -10.36 -2.45
N GLN A 92 7.34 -10.32 -3.69
CA GLN A 92 5.92 -10.10 -3.96
C GLN A 92 5.13 -11.36 -3.60
N THR A 93 4.45 -11.32 -2.45
CA THR A 93 3.47 -12.32 -2.06
C THR A 93 2.29 -12.31 -3.05
N LEU A 94 1.52 -13.39 -3.11
CA LEU A 94 0.33 -13.47 -3.96
C LEU A 94 -0.64 -12.29 -3.72
N ALA A 95 -0.80 -11.87 -2.46
CA ALA A 95 -1.64 -10.74 -2.08
C ALA A 95 -1.17 -9.42 -2.72
N THR A 96 0.15 -9.16 -2.72
CA THR A 96 0.70 -7.94 -3.36
C THR A 96 0.49 -7.95 -4.86
N ARG A 97 0.65 -9.10 -5.53
CA ARG A 97 0.40 -9.23 -6.98
C ARG A 97 -1.06 -8.97 -7.33
N ASN A 98 -1.98 -9.50 -6.53
CA ASN A 98 -3.41 -9.25 -6.72
C ASN A 98 -3.73 -7.76 -6.53
N ALA A 99 -3.14 -7.09 -5.54
CA ALA A 99 -3.32 -5.65 -5.34
C ALA A 99 -2.80 -4.81 -6.53
N PHE A 100 -1.66 -5.18 -7.11
CA PHE A 100 -1.18 -4.55 -8.34
C PHE A 100 -2.14 -4.77 -9.51
N ALA A 101 -2.64 -5.99 -9.69
CA ALA A 101 -3.61 -6.31 -10.73
C ALA A 101 -4.92 -5.53 -10.57
N ASP A 102 -5.44 -5.40 -9.34
CA ASP A 102 -6.65 -4.64 -9.04
C ASP A 102 -6.47 -3.14 -9.35
N LEU A 103 -5.33 -2.56 -8.97
CA LEU A 103 -5.02 -1.17 -9.30
C LEU A 103 -4.87 -0.96 -10.81
N GLN A 104 -4.20 -1.88 -11.49
CA GLN A 104 -4.04 -1.84 -12.93
C GLN A 104 -5.39 -1.94 -13.64
N ALA A 105 -6.25 -2.88 -13.23
CA ALA A 105 -7.58 -3.05 -13.81
C ALA A 105 -8.45 -1.78 -13.64
N LYS A 106 -8.40 -1.14 -12.47
CA LYS A 106 -9.09 0.15 -12.24
C LYS A 106 -8.57 1.26 -13.14
N ALA A 107 -7.25 1.33 -13.34
CA ALA A 107 -6.63 2.33 -14.20
C ALA A 107 -6.90 2.06 -15.68
N ASP A 108 -6.86 0.79 -16.11
CA ASP A 108 -7.11 0.38 -17.49
C ASP A 108 -8.49 0.83 -17.98
N VAL A 109 -9.51 0.85 -17.13
CA VAL A 109 -10.83 1.41 -17.49
C VAL A 109 -10.72 2.88 -17.90
N ALA A 110 -9.95 3.69 -17.16
CA ALA A 110 -9.77 5.11 -17.47
C ALA A 110 -8.87 5.33 -18.70
N TYR A 111 -7.77 4.57 -18.80
CA TYR A 111 -6.88 4.64 -19.96
C TYR A 111 -7.56 4.18 -21.25
N THR A 112 -8.39 3.14 -21.19
CA THR A 112 -9.16 2.65 -22.36
C THR A 112 -10.10 3.73 -22.89
N ALA A 113 -10.72 4.53 -22.00
CA ALA A 113 -11.56 5.66 -22.41
C ALA A 113 -10.76 6.74 -23.17
N LEU A 114 -9.45 6.84 -22.93
CA LEU A 114 -8.52 7.73 -23.62
C LEU A 114 -7.87 7.08 -24.85
N GLY A 115 -8.11 5.78 -25.10
CA GLY A 115 -7.48 5.02 -26.19
C GLY A 115 -6.05 4.57 -25.87
N GLU A 116 -5.65 4.59 -24.61
CA GLU A 116 -4.34 4.19 -24.12
C GLU A 116 -4.46 2.96 -23.19
N ARG A 117 -3.32 2.43 -22.72
CA ARG A 117 -3.25 1.32 -21.78
C ARG A 117 -2.46 1.74 -20.53
N ALA A 118 -2.89 1.27 -19.36
CA ALA A 118 -2.14 1.52 -18.13
C ALA A 118 -0.76 0.84 -18.18
N SER A 119 0.25 1.55 -17.67
CA SER A 119 1.62 1.02 -17.59
C SER A 119 1.68 -0.14 -16.58
N PRO A 120 2.40 -1.25 -16.91
CA PRO A 120 2.56 -2.35 -15.97
C PRO A 120 3.40 -1.93 -14.74
N PRO A 121 3.26 -2.62 -13.60
CA PRO A 121 4.06 -2.37 -12.40
C PRO A 121 5.54 -2.66 -12.66
N MET A 122 6.43 -1.81 -12.14
CA MET A 122 7.87 -1.98 -12.27
C MET A 122 8.41 -2.98 -11.22
N VAL A 123 9.55 -3.58 -11.54
CA VAL A 123 10.27 -4.45 -10.60
C VAL A 123 10.67 -3.62 -9.39
N SER A 124 10.38 -4.12 -8.18
CA SER A 124 10.60 -3.45 -6.89
C SER A 124 9.77 -2.20 -6.60
N GLU A 125 8.76 -1.87 -7.42
CA GLU A 125 7.86 -0.75 -7.14
C GLU A 125 6.95 -1.07 -5.92
N SER A 126 6.71 -0.08 -5.06
CA SER A 126 5.70 -0.21 -4.00
C SER A 126 4.29 0.00 -4.57
N ILE A 127 3.26 -0.53 -3.89
CA ILE A 127 1.86 -0.38 -4.33
C ILE A 127 1.48 1.11 -4.42
N LEU A 128 1.95 1.90 -3.47
CA LEU A 128 1.67 3.33 -3.38
C LEU A 128 2.39 4.12 -4.49
N ASP A 129 3.66 3.81 -4.75
CA ASP A 129 4.41 4.44 -5.83
C ASP A 129 3.81 4.11 -7.20
N TYR A 130 3.39 2.85 -7.39
CA TYR A 130 2.68 2.42 -8.59
C TYR A 130 1.37 3.19 -8.79
N GLN A 131 0.59 3.32 -7.72
CA GLN A 131 -0.66 4.08 -7.76
C GLN A 131 -0.40 5.55 -8.12
N VAL A 132 0.58 6.19 -7.50
CA VAL A 132 0.95 7.59 -7.82
C VAL A 132 1.39 7.73 -9.28
N ARG A 133 2.25 6.82 -9.77
CA ARG A 133 2.74 6.84 -11.15
C ARG A 133 1.62 6.69 -12.17
N LEU A 134 0.72 5.73 -11.95
CA LEU A 134 -0.45 5.52 -12.81
C LEU A 134 -1.34 6.77 -12.88
N HIS A 135 -1.71 7.33 -11.73
CA HIS A 135 -2.65 8.44 -11.70
C HIS A 135 -2.03 9.75 -12.15
N ARG A 136 -0.70 9.90 -12.10
CA ARG A 136 0.01 11.06 -12.65
C ARG A 136 -0.19 11.22 -14.16
N GLY A 137 -0.30 10.11 -14.90
CA GLY A 137 -0.64 10.16 -16.33
C GLY A 137 -2.06 10.67 -16.57
N LEU A 138 -3.02 10.15 -15.80
CA LEU A 138 -4.44 10.53 -15.90
C LEU A 138 -4.74 11.96 -15.39
N GLN A 139 -3.89 12.47 -14.49
CA GLN A 139 -4.06 13.75 -13.80
C GLN A 139 -4.21 14.95 -14.75
N GLN A 140 -3.63 14.85 -15.96
CA GLN A 140 -3.67 15.90 -16.98
C GLN A 140 -5.10 16.24 -17.42
N HIS A 141 -6.02 15.28 -17.31
CA HIS A 141 -7.42 15.40 -17.70
C HIS A 141 -8.32 15.94 -16.59
N SER A 142 -7.86 15.95 -15.33
CA SER A 142 -8.62 16.48 -14.19
C SER A 142 -8.36 17.97 -13.99
N LYS A 143 -9.41 18.80 -13.99
CA LYS A 143 -9.28 20.25 -13.71
C LYS A 143 -8.88 20.52 -12.26
N LYS A 144 -9.36 19.70 -11.33
CA LYS A 144 -9.16 19.85 -9.88
C LYS A 144 -7.76 19.43 -9.48
N TRP A 145 -7.28 18.31 -10.04
CA TRP A 145 -6.06 17.67 -9.55
C TRP A 145 -4.82 17.91 -10.41
N ARG A 146 -4.90 18.45 -11.64
CA ARG A 146 -3.75 18.63 -12.56
C ARG A 146 -2.49 19.27 -11.96
N LYS A 147 -2.64 20.21 -11.02
CA LYS A 147 -1.52 20.97 -10.44
C LYS A 147 -1.06 20.46 -9.08
N THR A 148 -1.65 19.37 -8.58
CA THR A 148 -1.39 18.87 -7.22
C THR A 148 -0.32 17.78 -7.26
N GLU A 149 0.57 17.75 -6.27
CA GLU A 149 1.56 16.67 -6.17
C GLU A 149 0.97 15.47 -5.41
N LEU A 150 0.67 14.39 -6.13
CA LEU A 150 0.07 13.17 -5.55
C LEU A 150 0.98 12.51 -4.50
N ALA A 151 2.30 12.64 -4.66
CA ALA A 151 3.27 12.14 -3.69
C ALA A 151 3.14 12.79 -2.31
N ALA A 152 2.67 14.04 -2.24
CA ALA A 152 2.42 14.72 -0.96
C ALA A 152 1.16 14.20 -0.25
N ILE A 153 0.13 13.84 -1.03
CA ILE A 153 -1.14 13.29 -0.53
C ILE A 153 -0.98 11.82 -0.11
N ALA A 154 -0.05 11.11 -0.72
CA ALA A 154 0.16 9.68 -0.51
C ALA A 154 0.51 9.28 0.94
N ARG A 155 0.80 10.23 1.83
CA ARG A 155 1.00 9.97 3.27
C ARG A 155 -0.24 9.35 3.93
N ASP A 156 -1.43 9.65 3.43
CA ASP A 156 -2.67 9.02 3.87
C ASP A 156 -3.30 8.21 2.72
N SER A 157 -3.38 6.89 2.92
CA SER A 157 -3.89 5.97 1.90
C SER A 157 -5.38 6.17 1.60
N SER A 158 -6.17 6.61 2.59
CA SER A 158 -7.63 6.75 2.42
C SER A 158 -7.95 7.94 1.49
N THR A 159 -7.32 9.08 1.77
CA THR A 159 -7.45 10.27 0.92
C THR A 159 -6.86 10.03 -0.46
N LEU A 160 -5.69 9.38 -0.58
CA LEU A 160 -5.13 9.04 -1.88
C LEU A 160 -6.10 8.20 -2.74
N ASN A 161 -6.74 7.18 -2.15
CA ASN A 161 -7.71 6.35 -2.88
C ASN A 161 -8.89 7.16 -3.40
N SER A 162 -9.42 8.07 -2.58
CA SER A 162 -10.56 8.92 -2.95
C SER A 162 -10.18 9.88 -4.08
N VAL A 163 -8.99 10.49 -3.99
CA VAL A 163 -8.43 11.37 -5.04
C VAL A 163 -8.19 10.59 -6.34
N CYS A 164 -7.65 9.38 -6.24
CA CYS A 164 -7.44 8.49 -7.39
C CYS A 164 -8.75 8.11 -8.08
N ASP A 165 -9.81 7.85 -7.32
CA ASP A 165 -11.15 7.60 -7.86
C ASP A 165 -11.71 8.82 -8.60
N GLU A 166 -11.56 10.02 -8.03
CA GLU A 166 -11.95 11.27 -8.70
C GLU A 166 -11.16 11.50 -10.00
N ILE A 167 -9.83 11.31 -9.99
CA ILE A 167 -8.99 11.48 -11.18
C ILE A 167 -9.39 10.50 -12.29
N ARG A 168 -9.67 9.24 -11.94
CA ARG A 168 -10.16 8.24 -12.91
C ARG A 168 -11.52 8.63 -13.49
N ALA A 169 -12.45 9.09 -12.65
CA ALA A 169 -13.75 9.55 -13.11
C ALA A 169 -13.64 10.74 -14.08
N ASP A 170 -12.78 11.72 -13.75
CA ASP A 170 -12.51 12.87 -14.61
C ASP A 170 -11.87 12.46 -15.94
N ALA A 171 -10.93 11.52 -15.93
CA ALA A 171 -10.28 11.01 -17.14
C ALA A 171 -11.27 10.27 -18.05
N VAL A 172 -12.15 9.43 -17.48
CA VAL A 172 -13.23 8.77 -18.22
C VAL A 172 -14.18 9.82 -18.81
N ALA A 173 -14.58 10.82 -18.02
CA ALA A 173 -15.45 11.88 -18.48
C ALA A 173 -14.82 12.70 -19.64
N TYR A 174 -13.51 12.94 -19.58
CA TYR A 174 -12.75 13.58 -20.65
C TYR A 174 -12.72 12.72 -21.92
N GLY A 175 -12.46 11.41 -21.80
CA GLY A 175 -12.48 10.49 -22.94
C GLY A 175 -13.86 10.37 -23.60
N LEU A 176 -14.93 10.42 -22.79
CA LEU A 176 -16.32 10.41 -23.25
C LEU A 176 -16.79 11.77 -23.81
N ASN A 177 -16.21 12.87 -23.36
CA ASN A 177 -16.56 14.22 -23.76
C ASN A 177 -15.28 15.03 -24.03
N PRO A 178 -14.61 14.79 -25.17
CA PRO A 178 -13.39 15.51 -25.49
C PRO A 178 -13.70 17.01 -25.67
N PRO A 179 -12.87 17.91 -25.12
CA PRO A 179 -13.12 19.35 -25.14
C PRO A 179 -13.02 19.96 -26.54
N ASP A 180 -12.43 19.25 -27.49
CA ASP A 180 -12.27 19.71 -28.88
C ASP A 180 -13.59 19.72 -29.65
N LEU A 181 -14.58 18.94 -29.20
CA LEU A 181 -15.90 18.88 -29.84
C LEU A 181 -16.80 19.99 -29.31
N LYS A 182 -17.48 20.70 -30.21
CA LYS A 182 -18.52 21.65 -29.79
C LYS A 182 -19.70 20.91 -29.16
N PRO A 183 -20.51 21.60 -28.35
CA PRO A 183 -21.77 21.04 -27.89
C PRO A 183 -22.60 20.51 -29.07
N PHE A 184 -23.11 19.28 -28.93
CA PHE A 184 -23.87 18.52 -29.92
C PHE A 184 -23.08 17.99 -31.13
N GLU A 185 -21.76 18.15 -31.16
CA GLU A 185 -20.92 17.43 -32.12
C GLU A 185 -20.47 16.10 -31.52
N HIS A 186 -20.60 15.02 -32.30
CA HIS A 186 -20.19 13.68 -31.89
C HIS A 186 -19.13 13.13 -32.83
N ARG A 187 -18.09 12.53 -32.26
CA ARG A 187 -17.09 11.73 -32.97
C ARG A 187 -17.49 10.27 -32.95
N MET A 188 -17.52 9.64 -34.12
CA MET A 188 -17.70 8.20 -34.23
C MET A 188 -16.39 7.48 -33.91
N ILE A 189 -16.44 6.51 -33.01
CA ILE A 189 -15.39 5.56 -32.71
C ILE A 189 -15.86 4.19 -33.21
N THR A 190 -15.04 3.56 -34.04
CA THR A 190 -15.29 2.21 -34.54
C THR A 190 -14.39 1.26 -33.75
N GLU A 191 -15.00 0.31 -33.06
CA GLU A 191 -14.32 -0.63 -32.18
C GLU A 191 -14.68 -2.06 -32.60
N THR A 192 -13.69 -2.94 -32.65
CA THR A 192 -13.93 -4.37 -32.93
C THR A 192 -13.99 -5.10 -31.60
N MET A 193 -15.16 -5.65 -31.29
CA MET A 193 -15.42 -6.38 -30.06
C MET A 193 -14.62 -7.69 -30.01
N PRO A 194 -14.40 -8.28 -28.82
CA PRO A 194 -13.78 -9.60 -28.68
C PRO A 194 -14.48 -10.72 -29.46
N SER A 195 -15.78 -10.58 -29.74
CA SER A 195 -16.57 -11.51 -30.56
C SER A 195 -16.33 -11.36 -32.08
N GLY A 196 -15.54 -10.38 -32.52
CA GLY A 196 -15.27 -10.07 -33.92
C GLY A 196 -16.28 -9.13 -34.58
N HIS A 197 -17.33 -8.71 -33.87
CA HIS A 197 -18.28 -7.72 -34.39
C HIS A 197 -17.76 -6.28 -34.27
N VAL A 198 -18.09 -5.45 -35.25
CA VAL A 198 -17.73 -4.03 -35.24
C VAL A 198 -18.85 -3.21 -34.58
N MET A 199 -18.55 -2.57 -33.46
CA MET A 199 -19.42 -1.59 -32.81
C MET A 199 -19.02 -0.17 -33.23
N LYS A 200 -20.02 0.65 -33.57
CA LYS A 200 -19.84 2.09 -33.78
C LYS A 200 -20.44 2.83 -32.60
N ARG A 201 -19.60 3.52 -31.84
CA ARG A 201 -19.99 4.33 -30.67
C ARG A 201 -19.78 5.80 -30.97
N PHE A 202 -20.70 6.65 -30.50
CA PHE A 202 -20.61 8.10 -30.65
C PHE A 202 -20.22 8.75 -29.33
N VAL A 203 -19.28 9.69 -29.38
CA VAL A 203 -18.65 10.34 -28.23
C VAL A 203 -18.73 11.84 -28.41
N GLY A 204 -19.16 12.60 -27.41
CA GLY A 204 -19.36 14.04 -27.54
C GLY A 204 -20.36 14.59 -26.53
N ASN A 205 -20.30 15.91 -26.33
CA ASN A 205 -21.12 16.58 -25.32
C ASN A 205 -22.54 16.84 -25.85
N GLY A 206 -23.55 16.30 -25.17
CA GLY A 206 -24.97 16.49 -25.51
C GLY A 206 -25.60 15.29 -26.20
N THR A 207 -26.93 15.29 -26.30
CA THR A 207 -27.69 14.19 -26.91
C THR A 207 -28.11 14.55 -28.33
N ILE A 208 -28.08 13.57 -29.24
CA ILE A 208 -28.59 13.73 -30.62
C ILE A 208 -30.07 14.14 -30.63
N PHE A 209 -30.84 13.72 -29.61
CA PHE A 209 -32.23 14.10 -29.45
C PHE A 209 -32.45 15.59 -29.25
N LYS A 210 -31.48 16.33 -28.70
CA LYS A 210 -31.60 17.79 -28.57
C LYS A 210 -31.47 18.50 -29.92
N GLN A 211 -30.67 17.98 -30.85
CA GLN A 211 -30.62 18.48 -32.23
C GLN A 211 -31.92 18.22 -32.99
N LEU A 212 -32.59 17.09 -32.68
CA LEU A 212 -33.88 16.73 -33.25
C LEU A 212 -35.06 17.41 -32.55
N SER A 213 -34.85 17.98 -31.36
CA SER A 213 -35.90 18.67 -30.63
C SER A 213 -36.25 19.99 -31.30
N ARG A 214 -37.55 20.29 -31.37
CA ARG A 214 -38.05 21.54 -31.94
C ARG A 214 -37.49 22.72 -31.12
N PRO A 215 -37.17 23.87 -31.75
CA PRO A 215 -36.75 25.05 -31.02
C PRO A 215 -37.79 25.39 -29.95
N VAL A 216 -37.34 25.67 -28.72
CA VAL A 216 -38.23 26.07 -27.63
C VAL A 216 -38.92 27.37 -28.04
N ARG A 217 -40.24 27.32 -28.17
CA ARG A 217 -41.06 28.51 -28.42
C ARG A 217 -41.37 29.15 -27.08
N HIS A 218 -40.69 30.24 -26.76
CA HIS A 218 -41.05 31.07 -25.62
C HIS A 218 -42.34 31.82 -25.95
N VAL A 219 -43.45 31.41 -25.32
CA VAL A 219 -44.71 32.14 -25.43
C VAL A 219 -44.63 33.34 -24.49
N GLN A 220 -44.47 34.54 -25.04
CA GLN A 220 -44.36 35.76 -24.26
C GLN A 220 -45.68 36.18 -23.60
N TYR A 221 -46.82 35.75 -24.14
CA TYR A 221 -48.13 36.13 -23.64
C TYR A 221 -49.17 35.04 -23.93
N ILE A 222 -49.78 34.52 -22.86
CA ILE A 222 -51.00 33.69 -22.93
C ILE A 222 -52.07 34.52 -22.23
N GLY A 223 -52.88 35.26 -23.00
CA GLY A 223 -53.95 36.06 -22.44
C GLY A 223 -55.22 35.99 -23.28
N THR A 224 -56.36 36.07 -22.60
CA THR A 224 -57.69 36.11 -23.21
C THR A 224 -57.87 37.44 -23.92
N ARG A 225 -58.09 37.41 -25.24
CA ARG A 225 -58.51 38.59 -25.99
C ARG A 225 -59.87 39.02 -25.45
N TYR A 226 -59.92 40.07 -24.65
CA TYR A 226 -61.18 40.74 -24.37
C TYR A 226 -61.63 41.41 -25.67
N ALA A 227 -62.77 40.94 -26.19
CA ALA A 227 -63.41 41.52 -27.36
C ALA A 227 -63.93 42.92 -26.99
N GLN A 228 -63.61 43.91 -27.83
CA GLN A 228 -64.19 45.24 -27.81
C GLN A 228 -65.62 45.22 -28.35
#